data_AF-A0A7S4VTQ8-F1
#
_entry.id   AF-A0A7S4VTQ8-F1
#
_cell.length_a   1.000
_cell.length_b   1.000
_cell.length_c   1.000
_cell.angle_alpha   90.00
_cell.angle_beta   90.00
_cell.angle_gamma   90.00
#
_symmetry.space_group_name_H-M   'P 1'
#
loop_
_entity.id
_entity.type
_entity.pdbx_description
1 polymer ?
#
loop_
_entity_poly.entity_id
_entity_poly.type
_entity_poly.pdbx_seq_one_letter_code
_entity_poly.pdbx_strand_id
1 'polypeptide(L)'
;SLSASATARSAEFSPPDLAGTSWAFSALSIAHPPLLQAISAAAISKIPAVDLHTLVAVVDAFPEDGPAPSGRRQLENALRRRLAALARALPPALASPVAGAYPRLLAGMGAASLGAVGGGTLLRWSGAGPVEECFAARARVVLASGDRAPAGEEALCFVEWRLGQPVGEPASEGALLQRSGFSEVEGEEAPTPLRAVRLTPASPFVDRRLCAEFRALGSVTKQLAALPVLACDAAGSVDVFVSRPPCLSCTGAFVQFRRLFPGVALRVGFLRR
;
A
#
# COMPACT_ATOMS: atom_id res chain seq x y z
N SER A 1 27.77 -21.07 3.41
CA SER A 1 27.00 -20.11 2.58
C SER A 1 26.67 -18.86 3.40
N LEU A 2 26.35 -17.74 2.75
CA LEU A 2 25.94 -16.49 3.42
C LEU A 2 24.76 -16.71 4.39
N SER A 3 23.76 -17.49 3.98
CA SER A 3 22.58 -17.81 4.79
C SER A 3 22.90 -18.57 6.07
N ALA A 4 23.89 -19.48 6.05
CA ALA A 4 24.31 -20.21 7.25
C ALA A 4 25.00 -19.29 8.28
N SER A 5 25.85 -18.38 7.82
CA SER A 5 26.50 -17.37 8.68
C SER A 5 25.47 -16.38 9.26
N ALA A 6 24.54 -15.90 8.41
CA ALA A 6 23.46 -15.03 8.85
C ALA A 6 22.51 -15.72 9.85
N THR A 7 22.22 -17.01 9.67
CA THR A 7 21.40 -17.79 10.62
C THR A 7 22.07 -17.84 11.99
N ALA A 8 23.37 -18.18 12.03
CA ALA A 8 24.13 -18.28 13.28
C ALA A 8 24.24 -16.96 14.05
N ARG A 9 24.27 -15.83 13.33
CA ARG A 9 24.48 -14.49 13.92
C ARG A 9 23.21 -13.64 14.00
N SER A 10 22.07 -14.15 13.55
CA SER A 10 20.80 -13.39 13.51
C SER A 10 20.37 -12.82 14.86
N ALA A 11 20.75 -13.45 15.98
CA ALA A 11 20.48 -12.94 17.32
C ALA A 11 21.23 -11.61 17.62
N GLU A 12 22.40 -11.42 17.04
CA GLU A 12 23.24 -10.20 17.16
C GLU A 12 22.74 -9.06 16.29
N PHE A 13 21.87 -9.33 15.31
CA PHE A 13 21.42 -8.34 14.34
C PHE A 13 20.61 -7.23 15.03
N SER A 14 20.94 -5.99 14.66
CA SER A 14 20.14 -4.82 15.02
C SER A 14 18.82 -4.80 14.23
N PRO A 15 17.81 -4.01 14.63
CA PRO A 15 16.56 -3.92 13.87
C PRO A 15 16.75 -3.57 12.37
N PRO A 16 17.60 -2.60 11.99
CA PRO A 16 17.92 -2.37 10.58
C PRO A 16 18.53 -3.57 9.86
N ASP A 17 19.41 -4.34 10.51
CA ASP A 17 20.03 -5.54 9.91
C ASP A 17 18.97 -6.62 9.64
N LEU A 18 18.03 -6.81 10.57
CA LEU A 18 16.89 -7.71 10.41
C LEU A 18 16.02 -7.28 9.23
N ALA A 19 15.72 -5.99 9.13
CA ALA A 19 14.92 -5.42 8.04
C ALA A 19 15.59 -5.62 6.68
N GLY A 20 16.88 -5.25 6.57
CA GLY A 20 17.66 -5.36 5.33
C GLY A 20 17.81 -6.80 4.86
N THR A 21 18.10 -7.73 5.78
CA THR A 21 18.21 -9.16 5.47
C THR A 21 16.87 -9.73 5.01
N SER A 22 15.77 -9.40 5.71
CA SER A 22 14.42 -9.83 5.34
C SER A 22 14.03 -9.33 3.94
N TRP A 23 14.28 -8.04 3.68
CA TRP A 23 14.00 -7.44 2.37
C TRP A 23 14.84 -8.08 1.26
N ALA A 24 16.13 -8.31 1.47
CA ALA A 24 17.02 -8.88 0.46
C ALA A 24 16.56 -10.28 0.01
N PHE A 25 16.19 -11.15 0.95
CA PHE A 25 15.70 -12.49 0.62
C PHE A 25 14.33 -12.46 -0.07
N SER A 26 13.43 -11.57 0.37
CA SER A 26 12.13 -11.36 -0.30
C SER A 26 12.29 -10.79 -1.72
N ALA A 27 13.15 -9.79 -1.90
CA ALA A 27 13.40 -9.14 -3.19
C ALA A 27 14.04 -10.09 -4.22
N LEU A 28 14.84 -11.05 -3.76
CA LEU A 28 15.44 -12.08 -4.61
C LEU A 28 14.53 -13.31 -4.81
N SER A 29 13.31 -13.32 -4.24
CA SER A 29 12.41 -14.48 -4.23
C SER A 29 13.08 -15.75 -3.70
N ILE A 30 14.01 -15.61 -2.74
CA ILE A 30 14.74 -16.74 -2.14
C ILE A 30 14.01 -17.18 -0.87
N ALA A 31 13.38 -18.35 -0.93
CA ALA A 31 12.87 -19.01 0.26
C ALA A 31 14.02 -19.70 1.02
N HIS A 32 14.32 -19.23 2.24
CA HIS A 32 15.29 -19.87 3.12
C HIS A 32 14.69 -20.09 4.53
N PRO A 33 13.87 -21.15 4.73
CA PRO A 33 13.12 -21.37 5.96
C PRO A 33 13.96 -21.30 7.25
N PRO A 34 15.18 -21.88 7.34
CA PRO A 34 16.00 -21.77 8.56
C PRO A 34 16.40 -20.33 8.91
N LEU A 35 16.60 -19.49 7.89
CA LEU A 35 16.99 -18.09 8.11
C LEU A 35 15.77 -17.26 8.50
N LEU A 36 14.63 -17.45 7.82
CA LEU A 36 13.37 -16.81 8.19
C LEU A 36 12.96 -17.15 9.63
N GLN A 37 13.19 -18.40 10.04
CA GLN A 37 12.98 -18.85 11.41
C GLN A 37 13.89 -18.12 12.41
N ALA A 38 15.18 -18.00 12.10
CA ALA A 38 16.15 -17.33 12.98
C ALA A 38 15.90 -15.81 13.07
N ILE A 39 15.62 -15.16 11.94
CA ILE A 39 15.21 -13.74 11.88
C ILE A 39 13.92 -13.53 12.67
N SER A 40 12.94 -14.42 12.54
CA SER A 40 11.68 -14.33 13.29
C SER A 40 11.93 -14.38 14.80
N ALA A 41 12.71 -15.34 15.27
CA ALA A 41 13.06 -15.46 16.69
C ALA A 41 13.81 -14.22 17.20
N ALA A 42 14.78 -13.71 16.43
CA ALA A 42 15.53 -12.50 16.77
C ALA A 42 14.67 -11.23 16.77
N ALA A 43 13.70 -11.12 15.86
CA ALA A 43 12.75 -10.01 15.82
C ALA A 43 11.76 -10.07 16.99
N ILE A 44 11.28 -11.28 17.34
CA ILE A 44 10.34 -11.50 18.44
C ILE A 44 10.93 -11.06 19.78
N SER A 45 12.17 -11.44 20.08
CA SER A 45 12.85 -11.03 21.31
C SER A 45 13.06 -9.51 21.40
N LYS A 46 13.03 -8.82 20.26
CA LYS A 46 13.22 -7.36 20.14
C LYS A 46 11.92 -6.58 19.90
N ILE A 47 10.73 -7.19 19.91
CA ILE A 47 9.44 -6.54 19.61
C ILE A 47 9.23 -5.18 20.32
N PRO A 48 9.60 -5.01 21.61
CA PRO A 48 9.44 -3.71 22.28
C PRO A 48 10.27 -2.58 21.65
N ALA A 49 11.43 -2.91 21.05
CA ALA A 49 12.42 -1.95 20.56
C ALA A 49 12.52 -1.86 19.03
N VAL A 50 12.01 -2.84 18.27
CA VAL A 50 11.99 -2.74 16.79
C VAL A 50 11.10 -1.57 16.36
N ASP A 51 11.46 -0.86 15.30
CA ASP A 51 10.59 0.15 14.70
C ASP A 51 9.50 -0.48 13.80
N LEU A 52 8.59 0.33 13.26
CA LEU A 52 7.55 -0.15 12.37
C LEU A 52 8.11 -0.70 11.06
N HIS A 53 9.13 -0.04 10.50
CA HIS A 53 9.76 -0.43 9.25
C HIS A 53 10.33 -1.85 9.30
N THR A 54 11.08 -2.15 10.36
CA THR A 54 11.66 -3.47 10.61
C THR A 54 10.58 -4.53 10.75
N LEU A 55 9.53 -4.23 11.53
CA LEU A 55 8.44 -5.17 11.75
C LEU A 55 7.68 -5.49 10.45
N VAL A 56 7.47 -4.48 9.61
CA VAL A 56 6.90 -4.65 8.27
C VAL A 56 7.79 -5.53 7.41
N ALA A 57 9.08 -5.21 7.32
CA ALA A 57 10.03 -5.94 6.47
C ALA A 57 10.14 -7.43 6.83
N VAL A 58 10.18 -7.75 8.13
CA VAL A 58 10.23 -9.15 8.60
C VAL A 58 8.93 -9.89 8.27
N VAL A 59 7.77 -9.26 8.50
CA VAL A 59 6.45 -9.87 8.24
C VAL A 59 6.24 -10.12 6.74
N ASP A 60 6.64 -9.18 5.89
CA ASP A 60 6.49 -9.28 4.44
C ASP A 60 7.49 -10.27 3.79
N ALA A 61 8.56 -10.65 4.48
CA ALA A 61 9.49 -11.66 3.98
C ALA A 61 8.94 -13.10 4.10
N PHE A 62 7.79 -13.29 4.75
CA PHE A 62 7.17 -14.60 4.86
C PHE A 62 6.38 -14.95 3.59
N PRO A 63 6.62 -16.12 2.98
CA PRO A 63 5.87 -16.54 1.79
C PRO A 63 4.38 -16.70 2.12
N GLU A 64 3.52 -16.45 1.13
CA GLU A 64 2.08 -16.72 1.23
C GLU A 64 1.80 -18.22 1.35
N ASP A 65 2.35 -19.01 0.43
CA ASP A 65 2.04 -20.43 0.26
C ASP A 65 3.10 -21.38 0.87
N GLY A 66 3.88 -20.89 1.84
CA GLY A 66 4.99 -21.62 2.45
C GLY A 66 4.81 -21.92 3.94
N PRO A 67 5.64 -22.82 4.50
CA PRO A 67 5.65 -23.07 5.94
C PRO A 67 6.02 -21.76 6.67
N ALA A 68 5.05 -21.21 7.39
CA ALA A 68 5.26 -20.02 8.20
C ALA A 68 6.25 -20.33 9.33
N PRO A 69 7.25 -19.47 9.59
CA PRO A 69 8.15 -19.66 10.72
C PRO A 69 7.36 -19.59 12.03
N SER A 70 7.85 -20.30 13.05
CA SER A 70 7.24 -20.23 14.38
C SER A 70 7.38 -18.79 14.87
N GLY A 71 6.24 -18.14 15.14
CA GLY A 71 6.20 -16.75 15.57
C GLY A 71 5.71 -15.73 14.54
N ARG A 72 5.40 -16.15 13.29
CA ARG A 72 4.68 -15.30 12.31
C ARG A 72 3.47 -14.61 12.93
N ARG A 73 2.62 -15.37 13.64
CA ARG A 73 1.44 -14.82 14.35
C ARG A 73 1.79 -13.77 15.40
N GLN A 74 2.90 -13.94 16.12
CA GLN A 74 3.32 -12.98 17.15
C GLN A 74 3.75 -11.65 16.51
N LEU A 75 4.52 -11.72 15.41
CA LEU A 75 4.96 -10.55 14.64
C LEU A 75 3.79 -9.84 13.95
N GLU A 76 2.88 -10.59 13.31
CA GLU A 76 1.66 -10.02 12.72
C GLU A 76 0.78 -9.36 13.78
N ASN A 77 0.64 -9.96 14.97
CA ASN A 77 -0.10 -9.37 16.08
C ASN A 77 0.58 -8.10 16.61
N ALA A 78 1.91 -8.07 16.70
CA ALA A 78 2.65 -6.87 17.04
C ALA A 78 2.43 -5.76 16.01
N LEU A 79 2.45 -6.10 14.72
CA LEU A 79 2.19 -5.17 13.63
C LEU A 79 0.77 -4.61 13.72
N ARG A 80 -0.24 -5.49 13.86
CA ARG A 80 -1.65 -5.10 14.01
C ARG A 80 -1.87 -4.16 15.18
N ARG A 81 -1.22 -4.38 16.33
CA ARG A 81 -1.32 -3.47 17.50
C ARG A 81 -0.82 -2.07 17.17
N ARG A 82 0.32 -1.95 16.48
CA ARG A 82 0.87 -0.65 16.05
C ARG A 82 -0.01 0.03 15.01
N LEU A 83 -0.55 -0.75 14.06
CA LEU A 83 -1.50 -0.25 13.06
C LEU A 83 -2.81 0.22 13.68
N ALA A 84 -3.30 -0.41 14.75
CA ALA A 84 -4.55 -0.02 15.40
C ALA A 84 -4.44 1.36 16.07
N ALA A 85 -3.24 1.73 16.56
CA ALA A 85 -2.97 3.09 17.01
C ALA A 85 -3.02 4.09 15.83
N LEU A 86 -2.40 3.74 14.69
CA LEU A 86 -2.46 4.56 13.47
C LEU A 86 -3.89 4.75 12.97
N ALA A 87 -4.67 3.68 12.85
CA ALA A 87 -6.04 3.72 12.36
C ALA A 87 -6.93 4.65 13.18
N ARG A 88 -6.76 4.66 14.51
CA ARG A 88 -7.47 5.58 15.42
C ARG A 88 -7.00 7.03 15.29
N ALA A 89 -5.73 7.25 14.96
CA ALA A 89 -5.16 8.58 14.82
C ALA A 89 -5.48 9.24 13.47
N LEU A 90 -5.87 8.48 12.44
CA LEU A 90 -6.19 9.02 11.12
C LEU A 90 -7.43 9.95 11.18
N PRO A 91 -7.30 11.26 10.92
CA PRO A 91 -8.38 12.25 11.05
C PRO A 91 -9.68 11.83 10.37
N PRO A 92 -10.86 11.93 11.00
CA PRO A 92 -12.12 11.45 10.41
C PRO A 92 -12.54 12.24 9.15
N ALA A 93 -12.13 13.51 9.03
CA ALA A 93 -12.41 14.36 7.88
C ALA A 93 -11.13 15.02 7.34
N LEU A 94 -11.01 15.09 6.01
CA LEU A 94 -9.89 15.79 5.34
C LEU A 94 -9.95 17.31 5.46
N ALA A 95 -11.16 17.83 5.68
CA ALA A 95 -11.42 19.25 5.88
C ALA A 95 -11.22 19.72 7.34
N SER A 96 -10.66 18.89 8.22
CA SER A 96 -10.36 19.31 9.59
C SER A 96 -9.34 20.48 9.58
N PRO A 97 -9.51 21.53 10.42
CA PRO A 97 -8.54 22.63 10.56
C PRO A 97 -7.15 22.14 10.96
N VAL A 98 -7.02 20.88 11.38
CA VAL A 98 -5.75 20.18 11.57
C VAL A 98 -5.23 19.56 10.26
N ALA A 99 -5.37 20.25 9.13
CA ALA A 99 -4.94 19.77 7.81
C ALA A 99 -3.44 19.42 7.75
N GLY A 100 -2.64 19.89 8.71
CA GLY A 100 -1.24 19.49 8.92
C GLY A 100 -1.04 18.20 9.75
N ALA A 101 -2.03 17.70 10.49
CA ALA A 101 -1.89 16.48 11.28
C ALA A 101 -1.84 15.23 10.40
N TYR A 102 -2.58 15.17 9.29
CA TYR A 102 -2.55 13.99 8.42
C TYR A 102 -1.16 13.76 7.81
N PRO A 103 -0.51 14.76 7.17
CA PRO A 103 0.85 14.58 6.67
C PRO A 103 1.87 14.34 7.79
N ARG A 104 1.76 15.03 8.93
CA ARG A 104 2.67 14.85 10.07
C ARG A 104 2.54 13.46 10.69
N LEU A 105 1.32 12.94 10.80
CA LEU A 105 1.05 11.59 11.31
C LEU A 105 1.73 10.54 10.43
N LEU A 106 1.50 10.60 9.11
CA LEU A 106 2.08 9.61 8.19
C LEU A 106 3.61 9.74 8.09
N ALA A 107 4.15 10.96 8.06
CA ALA A 107 5.61 11.18 8.08
C ALA A 107 6.26 10.68 9.38
N GLY A 108 5.61 10.94 10.53
CA GLY A 108 6.08 10.53 11.85
C GLY A 108 6.13 9.01 12.08
N MET A 109 5.54 8.20 11.19
CA MET A 109 5.58 6.73 11.29
C MET A 109 6.96 6.13 11.01
N GLY A 110 7.86 6.88 10.37
CA GLY A 110 9.21 6.39 10.05
C GLY A 110 9.25 5.22 9.07
N ALA A 111 8.16 4.95 8.32
CA ALA A 111 8.07 3.86 7.37
C ALA A 111 7.58 4.36 6.00
N ALA A 112 8.25 3.94 4.92
CA ALA A 112 7.84 4.27 3.55
C ALA A 112 6.63 3.44 3.05
N SER A 113 6.44 2.25 3.62
CA SER A 113 5.37 1.30 3.29
C SER A 113 4.96 0.51 4.54
N LEU A 114 3.71 0.04 4.57
CA LEU A 114 3.21 -0.88 5.59
C LEU A 114 3.30 -2.34 5.14
N GLY A 115 3.87 -2.56 3.95
CA GLY A 115 3.95 -3.87 3.36
C GLY A 115 2.58 -4.41 2.99
N ALA A 116 2.58 -5.66 2.54
CA ALA A 116 1.38 -6.31 2.04
C ALA A 116 0.41 -6.66 3.17
N VAL A 117 0.93 -7.18 4.30
CA VAL A 117 0.08 -7.51 5.47
C VAL A 117 -0.47 -6.24 6.11
N GLY A 118 0.38 -5.24 6.35
CA GLY A 118 0.00 -4.03 7.07
C GLY A 118 -0.87 -3.11 6.22
N GLY A 119 -0.51 -2.88 4.96
CA GLY A 119 -1.29 -2.08 4.02
C GLY A 119 -2.70 -2.66 3.82
N GLY A 120 -2.81 -3.96 3.55
CA GLY A 120 -4.09 -4.63 3.39
C GLY A 120 -4.95 -4.59 4.66
N THR A 121 -4.33 -4.66 5.83
CA THR A 121 -5.04 -4.55 7.12
C THR A 121 -5.60 -3.14 7.34
N LEU A 122 -4.79 -2.10 7.11
CA LEU A 122 -5.21 -0.72 7.27
C LEU A 122 -6.34 -0.36 6.29
N LEU A 123 -6.22 -0.79 5.03
CA LEU A 123 -7.24 -0.56 4.00
C LEU A 123 -8.59 -1.17 4.40
N ARG A 124 -8.60 -2.43 4.85
CA ARG A 124 -9.82 -3.08 5.37
C ARG A 124 -10.44 -2.32 6.54
N TRP A 125 -9.63 -1.91 7.52
CA TRP A 125 -10.13 -1.12 8.65
C TRP A 125 -10.66 0.25 8.25
N SER A 126 -10.16 0.82 7.15
CA SER A 126 -10.68 2.07 6.59
C SER A 126 -11.91 1.92 5.69
N GLY A 127 -12.38 0.69 5.48
CA GLY A 127 -13.55 0.39 4.63
C GLY A 127 -13.24 0.25 3.14
N ALA A 128 -11.96 0.12 2.77
CA ALA A 128 -11.54 -0.32 1.43
C ALA A 128 -11.41 -1.86 1.42
N GLY A 129 -12.31 -2.52 0.69
CA GLY A 129 -12.41 -3.98 0.65
C GLY A 129 -11.29 -4.64 -0.18
N PRO A 130 -11.14 -5.97 -0.11
CA PRO A 130 -10.36 -6.71 -1.10
C PRO A 130 -11.08 -6.67 -2.45
N VAL A 131 -10.31 -6.73 -3.53
CA VAL A 131 -10.86 -6.92 -4.88
C VAL A 131 -11.42 -8.33 -5.06
N GLU A 132 -12.34 -8.51 -5.99
CA GLU A 132 -12.81 -9.83 -6.41
C GLU A 132 -11.74 -10.57 -7.21
N GLU A 133 -11.71 -11.91 -7.11
CA GLU A 133 -10.66 -12.71 -7.77
C GLU A 133 -10.77 -12.63 -9.30
N CYS A 134 -11.97 -12.49 -9.86
CA CYS A 134 -12.14 -12.32 -11.31
C CYS A 134 -11.48 -11.03 -11.81
N PHE A 135 -11.58 -9.94 -11.05
CA PHE A 135 -10.90 -8.68 -11.32
C PHE A 135 -9.39 -8.83 -11.11
N ALA A 136 -8.97 -9.43 -9.99
CA ALA A 136 -7.56 -9.64 -9.70
C ALA A 136 -6.86 -10.46 -10.80
N ALA A 137 -7.50 -11.52 -11.30
CA ALA A 137 -6.98 -12.34 -12.38
C ALA A 137 -6.77 -11.53 -13.67
N ARG A 138 -7.78 -10.75 -14.09
CA ARG A 138 -7.65 -9.84 -15.26
C ARG A 138 -6.55 -8.81 -15.04
N ALA A 139 -6.52 -8.17 -13.88
CA ALA A 139 -5.54 -7.16 -13.56
C ALA A 139 -4.12 -7.72 -13.61
N ARG A 140 -3.87 -8.93 -13.10
CA ARG A 140 -2.55 -9.59 -13.21
C ARG A 140 -2.12 -9.77 -14.68
N VAL A 141 -3.04 -10.12 -15.57
CA VAL A 141 -2.76 -10.22 -17.01
C VAL A 141 -2.40 -8.85 -17.60
N VAL A 142 -3.19 -7.81 -17.31
CA VAL A 142 -2.95 -6.44 -17.78
C VAL A 142 -1.59 -5.90 -17.29
N LEU A 143 -1.27 -6.12 -16.02
CA LEU A 143 0.02 -5.71 -15.45
C LEU A 143 1.19 -6.49 -16.04
N ALA A 144 0.99 -7.75 -16.45
CA ALA A 144 2.02 -8.56 -17.10
C ALA A 144 2.25 -8.16 -18.57
N SER A 145 1.23 -7.64 -19.25
CA SER A 145 1.29 -7.18 -20.64
C SER A 145 1.76 -5.74 -20.81
N GLY A 146 1.74 -4.92 -19.75
CA GLY A 146 2.30 -3.57 -19.80
C GLY A 146 3.79 -3.63 -20.17
N ASP A 147 4.19 -2.91 -21.22
CA ASP A 147 5.57 -2.91 -21.73
C ASP A 147 6.59 -2.87 -20.59
N ARG A 148 7.34 -3.96 -20.43
CA ARG A 148 8.33 -4.09 -19.36
C ARG A 148 9.40 -3.03 -19.60
N ALA A 149 9.36 -1.95 -18.82
CA ALA A 149 10.52 -1.08 -18.69
C ALA A 149 11.69 -1.94 -18.17
N PRO A 150 12.93 -1.69 -18.62
CA PRO A 150 14.08 -2.44 -18.16
C PRO A 150 14.22 -2.30 -16.64
N ALA A 151 14.17 -3.44 -15.95
CA ALA A 151 14.54 -3.66 -14.56
C ALA A 151 14.00 -2.67 -13.48
N GLY A 152 12.89 -3.06 -12.84
CA GLY A 152 12.91 -3.20 -11.37
C GLY A 152 12.24 -2.15 -10.47
N GLU A 153 11.89 -0.94 -10.93
CA GLU A 153 11.42 0.12 -10.01
C GLU A 153 10.01 0.68 -10.28
N GLU A 154 9.46 0.49 -11.48
CA GLU A 154 8.15 1.03 -11.84
C GLU A 154 7.01 0.25 -11.17
N ALA A 155 6.20 0.93 -10.34
CA ALA A 155 4.89 0.42 -9.96
C ALA A 155 3.91 0.68 -11.09
N LEU A 156 3.09 -0.34 -11.37
CA LEU A 156 1.94 -0.28 -12.25
C LEU A 156 0.67 -0.35 -11.40
N CYS A 157 -0.35 0.42 -11.75
CA CYS A 157 -1.65 0.44 -11.09
C CYS A 157 -2.74 0.34 -12.15
N PHE A 158 -3.52 -0.74 -12.10
CA PHE A 158 -4.71 -0.93 -12.92
C PHE A 158 -5.94 -0.54 -12.09
N VAL A 159 -6.86 0.22 -12.68
CA VAL A 159 -8.12 0.62 -12.05
C VAL A 159 -9.28 0.43 -13.00
N GLU A 160 -10.37 -0.14 -12.51
CA GLU A 160 -11.68 -0.14 -13.17
C GLU A 160 -12.66 0.65 -12.29
N TRP A 161 -13.56 1.40 -12.91
CA TRP A 161 -14.60 2.13 -12.20
C TRP A 161 -15.94 2.05 -12.89
N ARG A 162 -17.00 2.11 -12.08
CA ARG A 162 -18.39 2.29 -12.49
C ARG A 162 -18.99 3.29 -11.51
N LEU A 163 -19.33 4.48 -11.98
CA LEU A 163 -19.68 5.63 -11.15
C LEU A 163 -20.98 6.25 -11.63
N GLY A 164 -21.81 6.72 -10.70
CA GLY A 164 -23.06 7.38 -11.04
C GLY A 164 -23.82 7.82 -9.79
N GLN A 165 -25.15 7.88 -9.93
CA GLN A 165 -26.05 8.12 -8.82
C GLN A 165 -26.39 6.79 -8.11
N PRO A 166 -26.91 6.81 -6.87
CA PRO A 166 -27.27 5.58 -6.14
C PRO A 166 -28.31 4.71 -6.86
N VAL A 167 -29.14 5.32 -7.71
CA VAL A 167 -30.18 4.65 -8.50
C VAL A 167 -30.01 5.05 -9.96
N GLY A 168 -30.02 4.07 -10.86
CA GLY A 168 -29.89 4.27 -12.30
C GLY A 168 -28.64 3.60 -12.90
N GLU A 169 -28.42 3.82 -14.19
CA GLU A 169 -27.23 3.35 -14.89
C GLU A 169 -25.98 4.18 -14.50
N PRO A 170 -24.77 3.60 -14.56
CA PRO A 170 -23.55 4.34 -14.30
C PRO A 170 -23.37 5.45 -15.35
N ALA A 171 -23.15 6.68 -14.89
CA ALA A 171 -22.88 7.83 -15.73
C ALA A 171 -21.43 7.88 -16.25
N SER A 172 -20.51 7.15 -15.59
CA SER A 172 -19.13 6.96 -16.04
C SER A 172 -18.67 5.54 -15.75
N GLU A 173 -18.16 4.86 -16.77
CA GLU A 173 -17.54 3.54 -16.65
C GLU A 173 -16.25 3.50 -17.48
N GLY A 174 -15.22 2.86 -16.95
CA GLY A 174 -13.96 2.74 -17.67
C GLY A 174 -12.88 1.98 -16.92
N ALA A 175 -11.73 1.86 -17.58
CA ALA A 175 -10.54 1.24 -17.04
C ALA A 175 -9.30 2.05 -17.43
N LEU A 176 -8.26 2.04 -16.58
CA LEU A 176 -7.01 2.73 -16.81
C LEU A 176 -5.83 1.93 -16.24
N LEU A 177 -4.74 1.86 -17.00
CA LEU A 177 -3.44 1.41 -16.52
C LEU A 177 -2.52 2.62 -16.34
N GLN A 178 -1.98 2.79 -15.13
CA GLN A 178 -1.13 3.91 -14.75
C GLN A 178 0.26 3.42 -14.36
N ARG A 179 1.30 4.17 -14.75
CA ARG A 179 2.71 3.94 -14.39
C ARG A 179 3.22 4.99 -13.42
N SER A 180 4.16 4.59 -12.56
CA SER A 180 4.89 5.52 -11.69
C SER A 180 5.94 6.28 -12.49
N GLY A 181 6.14 7.57 -12.20
CA GLY A 181 7.28 8.35 -12.71
C GLY A 181 7.26 8.77 -14.19
N PHE A 182 6.24 8.39 -14.98
CA PHE A 182 6.18 8.70 -16.41
C PHE A 182 4.96 9.54 -16.78
N SER A 183 5.14 10.81 -17.17
CA SER A 183 4.09 11.62 -17.81
C SER A 183 4.51 11.90 -19.26
N GLU A 184 3.84 11.24 -20.21
CA GLU A 184 4.02 11.48 -21.65
C GLU A 184 3.36 12.79 -22.10
N VAL A 185 2.53 13.37 -21.24
CA VAL A 185 1.79 14.60 -21.51
C VAL A 185 2.10 15.60 -20.40
N GLU A 186 2.72 16.73 -20.75
CA GLU A 186 2.67 17.96 -19.97
C GLU A 186 1.23 18.48 -19.98
N GLY A 187 0.36 17.82 -19.23
CA GLY A 187 -0.99 18.28 -18.93
C GLY A 187 -1.04 18.55 -17.44
N GLU A 188 -1.37 19.78 -17.05
CA GLU A 188 -1.64 20.14 -15.66
C GLU A 188 -2.45 19.01 -15.00
N GLU A 189 -1.89 18.37 -13.97
CA GLU A 189 -2.64 17.44 -13.15
C GLU A 189 -3.82 18.21 -12.58
N ALA A 190 -5.01 18.02 -13.18
CA ALA A 190 -6.21 18.69 -12.69
C ALA A 190 -6.32 18.43 -11.17
N PRO A 191 -6.66 19.47 -10.38
CA PRO A 191 -6.55 19.42 -8.93
C PRO A 191 -7.35 18.25 -8.37
N THR A 192 -6.65 17.28 -7.77
CA THR A 192 -7.28 16.19 -7.04
C THR A 192 -7.53 16.62 -5.58
N PRO A 193 -8.68 16.28 -4.97
CA PRO A 193 -8.92 16.54 -3.56
C PRO A 193 -8.04 15.68 -2.63
N LEU A 194 -7.29 14.73 -3.19
CA LEU A 194 -6.39 13.84 -2.46
C LEU A 194 -5.05 14.53 -2.19
N ARG A 195 -4.47 14.25 -1.01
CA ARG A 195 -3.17 14.81 -0.61
C ARG A 195 -2.10 13.73 -0.60
N ALA A 196 -1.09 13.87 -1.46
CA ALA A 196 0.13 13.10 -1.38
C ALA A 196 0.97 13.57 -0.18
N VAL A 197 1.54 12.64 0.58
CA VAL A 197 2.37 12.94 1.75
C VAL A 197 3.81 12.55 1.50
N ARG A 198 4.72 13.50 1.65
CA ARG A 198 6.16 13.22 1.64
C ARG A 198 6.54 12.46 2.92
N LEU A 199 7.05 11.24 2.76
CA LEU A 199 7.36 10.33 3.87
C LEU A 199 8.79 10.55 4.37
N THR A 200 9.02 11.63 5.10
CA THR A 200 10.33 11.93 5.72
C THR A 200 10.38 11.31 7.11
N PRO A 201 11.47 10.62 7.53
CA PRO A 201 12.77 10.50 6.86
C PRO A 201 12.92 9.33 5.89
N ALA A 202 11.93 8.43 5.77
CA ALA A 202 12.08 7.18 5.03
C ALA A 202 12.35 7.36 3.52
N SER A 203 11.84 8.43 2.90
CA SER A 203 12.00 8.72 1.47
C SER A 203 11.79 10.22 1.19
N PRO A 204 12.73 11.09 1.59
CA PRO A 204 12.53 12.54 1.59
C PRO A 204 12.51 13.17 0.19
N PHE A 205 13.09 12.49 -0.80
CA PHE A 205 13.24 13.01 -2.17
C PHE A 205 12.18 12.48 -3.14
N VAL A 206 11.33 11.55 -2.72
CA VAL A 206 10.34 10.93 -3.61
C VAL A 206 9.07 11.77 -3.66
N ASP A 207 8.73 12.27 -4.85
CA ASP A 207 7.43 12.89 -5.09
C ASP A 207 6.34 11.82 -5.18
N ARG A 208 5.47 11.79 -4.17
CA ARG A 208 4.41 10.79 -4.06
C ARG A 208 3.20 11.09 -4.95
N ARG A 209 3.14 12.26 -5.59
CA ARG A 209 2.15 12.54 -6.64
C ARG A 209 2.40 11.69 -7.88
N LEU A 210 3.66 11.33 -8.14
CA LEU A 210 4.07 10.53 -9.28
C LEU A 210 3.89 9.02 -9.09
N CYS A 211 3.37 8.58 -7.94
CA CYS A 211 3.02 7.17 -7.73
C CYS A 211 1.85 6.77 -8.63
N ALA A 212 1.90 5.56 -9.20
CA ALA A 212 0.86 5.06 -10.10
C ALA A 212 -0.53 5.06 -9.46
N GLU A 213 -0.61 4.67 -8.19
CA GLU A 213 -1.86 4.60 -7.41
C GLU A 213 -2.46 5.99 -7.21
N PHE A 214 -1.61 7.00 -6.93
CA PHE A 214 -2.06 8.36 -6.70
C PHE A 214 -2.63 8.97 -7.99
N ARG A 215 -1.94 8.77 -9.12
CA ARG A 215 -2.39 9.24 -10.44
C ARG A 215 -3.65 8.52 -10.90
N ALA A 216 -3.74 7.21 -10.67
CA ALA A 216 -4.94 6.43 -10.97
C ALA A 216 -6.15 6.94 -10.20
N LEU A 217 -6.02 7.15 -8.87
CA LEU A 217 -7.08 7.77 -8.09
C LEU A 217 -7.37 9.20 -8.55
N GLY A 218 -6.35 9.98 -8.91
CA GLY A 218 -6.51 11.31 -9.50
C GLY A 218 -7.43 11.29 -10.71
N SER A 219 -7.19 10.39 -11.66
CA SER A 219 -8.05 10.18 -12.84
C SER A 219 -9.48 9.81 -12.47
N VAL A 220 -9.67 8.90 -11.51
CA VAL A 220 -11.01 8.54 -11.01
C VAL A 220 -11.70 9.73 -10.32
N THR A 221 -10.97 10.55 -9.56
CA THR A 221 -11.55 11.76 -8.95
C THR A 221 -12.00 12.78 -9.98
N LYS A 222 -11.35 12.86 -11.15
CA LYS A 222 -11.82 13.69 -12.27
C LYS A 222 -13.14 13.17 -12.83
N GLN A 223 -13.28 11.85 -12.97
CA GLN A 223 -14.55 11.24 -13.40
C GLN A 223 -15.67 11.53 -12.41
N LEU A 224 -15.40 11.43 -11.10
CA LEU A 224 -16.37 11.78 -10.05
C LEU A 224 -16.75 13.26 -10.06
N ALA A 225 -15.79 14.16 -10.28
CA ALA A 225 -16.06 15.60 -10.35
C ALA A 225 -16.88 16.02 -11.58
N ALA A 226 -16.87 15.20 -12.64
CA ALA A 226 -17.68 15.42 -13.83
C ALA A 226 -19.12 14.91 -13.69
N LEU A 227 -19.45 14.17 -12.63
CA LEU A 227 -20.81 13.71 -12.40
C LEU A 227 -21.73 14.88 -11.99
N PRO A 228 -23.00 14.88 -12.42
CA PRO A 228 -23.98 15.90 -12.02
C PRO A 228 -24.55 15.62 -10.61
N VAL A 229 -23.69 15.24 -9.65
CA VAL A 229 -24.04 15.00 -8.24
C VAL A 229 -22.98 15.57 -7.32
N LEU A 230 -23.36 15.82 -6.07
CA LEU A 230 -22.39 16.12 -5.04
C LEU A 230 -21.49 14.90 -4.78
N ALA A 231 -20.23 15.14 -4.44
CA ALA A 231 -19.27 14.08 -4.14
C ALA A 231 -19.75 13.09 -3.05
N CYS A 232 -20.51 13.57 -2.07
CA CYS A 232 -21.08 12.73 -1.01
C CYS A 232 -22.19 11.79 -1.50
N ASP A 233 -22.85 12.14 -2.60
CA ASP A 233 -23.97 11.40 -3.18
C ASP A 233 -23.55 10.49 -4.34
N ALA A 234 -22.30 10.61 -4.79
CA ALA A 234 -21.75 9.72 -5.79
C ALA A 234 -21.72 8.26 -5.28
N ALA A 235 -22.15 7.35 -6.14
CA ALA A 235 -22.22 5.92 -5.85
C ALA A 235 -21.55 5.09 -6.95
N GLY A 236 -21.29 3.82 -6.63
CA GLY A 236 -20.74 2.85 -7.58
C GLY A 236 -19.56 2.09 -6.99
N SER A 237 -18.61 1.69 -7.85
CA SER A 237 -17.43 0.94 -7.45
C SER A 237 -16.17 1.42 -8.15
N VAL A 238 -15.05 1.27 -7.43
CA VAL A 238 -13.70 1.49 -7.93
C VAL A 238 -12.85 0.33 -7.44
N ASP A 239 -12.35 -0.45 -8.39
CA ASP A 239 -11.53 -1.62 -8.14
C ASP A 239 -10.09 -1.32 -8.59
N VAL A 240 -9.13 -1.43 -7.68
CA VAL A 240 -7.72 -1.03 -7.90
C VAL A 240 -6.82 -2.23 -7.68
N PHE A 241 -5.90 -2.49 -8.61
CA PHE A 241 -4.87 -3.53 -8.48
C PHE A 241 -3.47 -2.98 -8.76
N VAL A 242 -2.53 -3.19 -7.83
CA VAL A 242 -1.18 -2.63 -7.90
C VAL A 242 -0.13 -3.74 -8.04
N SER A 243 0.92 -3.51 -8.82
CA SER A 243 1.99 -4.50 -9.03
C SER A 243 2.89 -4.75 -7.81
N ARG A 244 2.70 -4.00 -6.73
CA ARG A 244 3.41 -4.14 -5.45
C ARG A 244 2.63 -3.48 -4.32
N PRO A 245 2.94 -3.78 -3.04
CA PRO A 245 2.30 -3.10 -1.93
C PRO A 245 2.50 -1.58 -2.02
N PRO A 246 1.42 -0.78 -1.91
CA PRO A 246 1.48 0.66 -2.06
C PRO A 246 2.31 1.31 -0.95
N CYS A 247 2.94 2.45 -1.27
CA CYS A 247 3.60 3.23 -0.23
C CYS A 247 2.57 3.78 0.79
N LEU A 248 3.05 4.21 1.97
CA LEU A 248 2.18 4.72 3.03
C LEU A 248 1.38 5.96 2.57
N SER A 249 1.95 6.80 1.69
CA SER A 249 1.23 7.93 1.11
C SER A 249 0.06 7.50 0.23
N CYS A 250 0.24 6.48 -0.62
CA CYS A 250 -0.82 5.96 -1.49
C CYS A 250 -1.87 5.18 -0.70
N THR A 251 -1.44 4.41 0.32
CA THR A 251 -2.35 3.82 1.31
C THR A 251 -3.20 4.90 1.96
N GLY A 252 -2.58 6.02 2.34
CA GLY A 252 -3.28 7.19 2.82
C GLY A 252 -4.26 7.76 1.78
N ALA A 253 -3.90 7.87 0.51
CA ALA A 253 -4.78 8.36 -0.55
C ALA A 253 -6.04 7.48 -0.72
N PHE A 254 -5.94 6.15 -0.60
CA PHE A 254 -7.13 5.28 -0.58
C PHE A 254 -8.06 5.58 0.61
N VAL A 255 -7.50 5.81 1.80
CA VAL A 255 -8.29 6.22 2.98
C VAL A 255 -8.97 7.57 2.74
N GLN A 256 -8.26 8.53 2.12
CA GLN A 256 -8.81 9.84 1.76
C GLN A 256 -9.97 9.68 0.78
N PHE A 257 -9.79 8.90 -0.28
CA PHE A 257 -10.81 8.63 -1.28
C PHE A 257 -12.07 8.03 -0.65
N ARG A 258 -11.91 6.99 0.19
CA ARG A 258 -13.04 6.30 0.82
C ARG A 258 -13.90 7.22 1.70
N ARG A 259 -13.28 8.25 2.27
CA ARG A 259 -13.95 9.25 3.12
C ARG A 259 -14.58 10.37 2.32
N LEU A 260 -13.99 10.77 1.19
CA LEU A 260 -14.57 11.78 0.30
C LEU A 260 -15.79 11.26 -0.46
N PHE A 261 -15.79 9.98 -0.82
CA PHE A 261 -16.82 9.36 -1.63
C PHE A 261 -17.43 8.16 -0.86
N PRO A 262 -18.22 8.42 0.19
CA PRO A 262 -18.72 7.36 1.07
C PRO A 262 -19.65 6.36 0.36
N GLY A 263 -20.36 6.78 -0.69
CA GLY A 263 -21.23 5.93 -1.51
C GLY A 263 -20.50 5.09 -2.56
N VAL A 264 -19.20 5.33 -2.79
CA VAL A 264 -18.39 4.57 -3.76
C VAL A 264 -17.65 3.44 -3.06
N ALA A 265 -17.94 2.20 -3.46
CA ALA A 265 -17.24 1.02 -2.97
C ALA A 265 -15.81 0.98 -3.53
N LEU A 266 -14.83 1.29 -2.69
CA LEU A 266 -13.41 1.15 -3.04
C LEU A 266 -12.91 -0.26 -2.67
N ARG A 267 -12.34 -0.97 -3.63
CA ARG A 267 -11.63 -2.24 -3.40
C ARG A 267 -10.20 -2.14 -3.90
N VAL A 268 -9.27 -2.69 -3.13
CA VAL A 268 -7.84 -2.58 -3.43
C VAL A 268 -7.16 -3.95 -3.26
N GLY A 269 -6.45 -4.35 -4.31
CA GLY A 269 -5.56 -5.52 -4.33
C GLY A 269 -4.16 -5.12 -4.76
N PHE A 270 -3.19 -5.96 -4.43
CA PHE A 270 -1.82 -5.78 -4.91
C PHE A 270 -1.07 -7.11 -4.88
N LEU A 271 -0.05 -7.22 -5.74
CA LEU A 271 0.85 -8.37 -5.74
C LEU A 271 1.66 -8.40 -4.45
N ARG A 272 1.83 -9.60 -3.92
CA ARG A 272 2.76 -9.92 -2.84
C ARG A 272 3.98 -10.60 -3.45
N ARG A 273 5.14 -10.42 -2.83
CA ARG A 273 6.39 -11.04 -3.26
C ARG A 273 6.61 -12.36 -2.53
#